data_AF-A0A968LKF6-F1
#
_entry.id   AF-A0A968LKF6-F1
#
_cell.length_a   1.000
_cell.length_b   1.000
_cell.length_c   1.000
_cell.angle_alpha   90.00
_cell.angle_beta   90.00
_cell.angle_gamma   90.00
#
_symmetry.space_group_name_H-M   'P 1'
#
loop_
_entity.id
_entity.type
_entity.pdbx_description
1 polymer ?
#
loop_
_entity_poly.entity_id
_entity_poly.type
_entity_poly.pdbx_seq_one_letter_code
_entity_poly.pdbx_strand_id
1 'polypeptide(L)'
;VSSRSDSAEAAQTQIQQWQTQWQRQQDLYKRAKAAFDEGRWHTARDLAFQLPQNPYWNQRANPLYFAAKRKIAELERPSPPPTPTASESPKPTLEPTPTPTPSSTPTPVEPDEPTLEPSPAPTPLPSPVLIPVPTPTPSSPN
;
A
#
# COMPACT_ATOMS: atom_id res chain seq x y z
N VAL A 1 38.81 1.12 -41.18
CA VAL A 1 37.36 0.79 -41.25
C VAL A 1 36.88 -0.16 -40.16
N SER A 2 37.76 -0.87 -39.43
CA SER A 2 37.34 -1.89 -38.44
C SER A 2 36.69 -1.35 -37.16
N SER A 3 37.11 -0.19 -36.65
CA SER A 3 36.73 0.28 -35.30
C SER A 3 35.23 0.61 -35.10
N ARG A 4 34.46 0.88 -36.16
CA ARG A 4 33.00 1.12 -36.04
C ARG A 4 32.20 -0.19 -35.98
N SER A 5 32.67 -1.25 -36.62
CA SER A 5 32.00 -2.55 -36.61
C SER A 5 32.15 -3.24 -35.26
N ASP A 6 33.35 -3.20 -34.67
CA ASP A 6 33.60 -3.72 -33.32
C ASP A 6 32.74 -3.02 -32.26
N SER A 7 32.55 -1.69 -32.40
CA SER A 7 31.71 -0.91 -31.50
C SER A 7 30.21 -1.20 -31.65
N ALA A 8 29.74 -1.48 -32.88
CA ALA A 8 28.35 -1.83 -33.12
C ALA A 8 28.00 -3.22 -32.56
N GLU A 9 28.89 -4.20 -32.72
CA GLU A 9 28.68 -5.57 -32.21
C GLU A 9 28.73 -5.62 -30.67
N ALA A 10 29.65 -4.88 -30.05
CA ALA A 10 29.70 -4.73 -28.59
C ALA A 10 28.43 -4.08 -28.03
N ALA A 11 27.92 -3.03 -28.67
CA ALA A 11 26.67 -2.37 -28.27
C ALA A 11 25.46 -3.31 -28.38
N GLN A 12 25.37 -4.10 -29.47
CA GLN A 12 24.30 -5.09 -29.63
C GLN A 12 24.33 -6.15 -28.52
N THR A 13 25.53 -6.64 -28.19
CA THR A 13 25.71 -7.60 -27.09
C THR A 13 25.24 -7.03 -25.76
N GLN A 14 25.58 -5.77 -25.48
CA GLN A 14 25.19 -5.11 -24.24
C GLN A 14 23.67 -4.90 -24.15
N ILE A 15 23.01 -4.57 -25.27
CA ILE A 15 21.54 -4.47 -25.35
C ILE A 15 20.89 -5.82 -25.04
N GLN A 16 21.39 -6.91 -25.62
CA GLN A 16 20.86 -8.25 -25.39
C GLN A 16 21.01 -8.71 -23.94
N GLN A 17 22.17 -8.43 -23.33
CA GLN A 17 22.38 -8.71 -21.91
C GLN A 17 21.42 -7.92 -21.03
N TRP A 18 21.22 -6.64 -21.32
CA TRP A 18 20.28 -5.81 -20.58
C TRP A 18 18.84 -6.33 -20.70
N GLN A 19 18.39 -6.68 -21.91
CA GLN A 19 17.06 -7.26 -22.13
C GLN A 19 16.85 -8.55 -21.34
N THR A 20 17.84 -9.43 -21.34
CA THR A 20 17.79 -10.69 -20.61
C THR A 20 17.69 -10.46 -19.10
N GLN A 21 18.51 -9.57 -18.56
CA GLN A 21 18.48 -9.22 -17.13
C GLN A 21 17.14 -8.60 -16.74
N TRP A 22 16.61 -7.71 -17.58
CA TRP A 22 15.31 -7.11 -17.37
C TRP A 22 14.19 -8.16 -17.32
N GLN A 23 14.17 -9.08 -18.28
CA GLN A 23 13.17 -10.14 -18.33
C GLN A 23 13.23 -11.04 -17.10
N ARG A 24 14.43 -11.38 -16.64
CA ARG A 24 14.63 -12.16 -15.41
C ARG A 24 14.05 -11.44 -14.18
N GLN A 25 14.25 -10.13 -14.07
CA GLN A 25 13.70 -9.33 -12.97
C GLN A 25 12.17 -9.24 -13.05
N GLN A 26 11.61 -9.13 -14.26
CA GLN A 26 10.15 -9.21 -14.47
C GLN A 26 9.58 -10.56 -14.00
N ASP A 27 10.25 -11.67 -14.30
CA ASP A 27 9.82 -12.99 -13.83
C ASP A 27 9.89 -13.10 -12.29
N LEU A 28 10.98 -12.62 -11.69
CA LEU A 28 11.14 -12.56 -10.23
C LEU A 28 9.99 -11.80 -9.56
N TYR A 29 9.63 -10.63 -10.10
CA TYR A 29 8.52 -9.84 -9.58
C TYR A 29 7.17 -10.56 -9.74
N LYS A 30 6.91 -11.18 -10.89
CA LYS A 30 5.69 -11.97 -11.12
C LYS A 30 5.57 -13.11 -10.12
N ARG A 31 6.66 -13.84 -9.86
CA ARG A 31 6.72 -14.91 -8.85
C ARG A 31 6.50 -14.38 -7.44
N ALA A 32 7.08 -13.23 -7.10
CA ALA A 32 6.86 -12.59 -5.81
C ALA A 32 5.38 -12.23 -5.62
N LYS A 33 4.74 -11.67 -6.66
CA LYS A 33 3.33 -11.32 -6.63
C LYS A 33 2.44 -12.55 -6.52
N ALA A 34 2.69 -13.60 -7.30
CA ALA A 34 1.96 -14.85 -7.20
C ALA A 34 2.10 -15.49 -5.81
N ALA A 35 3.31 -15.53 -5.25
CA ALA A 35 3.53 -16.01 -3.89
C ALA A 35 2.75 -15.18 -2.85
N PHE A 36 2.64 -13.87 -3.04
CA PHE A 36 1.80 -13.03 -2.20
C PHE A 36 0.33 -13.39 -2.37
N ASP A 37 -0.19 -13.45 -3.59
CA ASP A 37 -1.61 -13.76 -3.84
C ASP A 37 -2.00 -15.15 -3.31
N GLU A 38 -1.07 -16.11 -3.27
CA GLU A 38 -1.25 -17.46 -2.71
C GLU A 38 -1.06 -17.56 -1.18
N GLY A 39 -0.72 -16.46 -0.50
CA GLY A 39 -0.51 -16.44 0.94
C GLY A 39 0.87 -16.92 1.43
N ARG A 40 1.81 -17.13 0.51
CA ARG A 40 3.21 -17.50 0.81
C ARG A 40 4.04 -16.24 1.13
N TRP A 41 3.67 -15.54 2.20
CA TRP A 41 4.20 -14.21 2.54
C TRP A 41 5.73 -14.16 2.71
N HIS A 42 6.34 -15.20 3.29
CA HIS A 42 7.81 -15.29 3.40
C HIS A 42 8.47 -15.35 2.02
N THR A 43 7.97 -16.21 1.13
CA THR A 43 8.47 -16.33 -0.24
C THR A 43 8.29 -15.02 -1.01
N ALA A 44 7.12 -14.37 -0.88
CA ALA A 44 6.86 -13.09 -1.52
C ALA A 44 7.84 -12.00 -1.07
N ARG A 45 8.08 -11.90 0.25
CA ARG A 45 9.06 -10.98 0.85
C ARG A 45 10.46 -11.22 0.29
N ASP A 46 10.92 -12.47 0.29
CA ASP A 46 12.29 -12.80 -0.09
C ASP A 46 12.52 -12.56 -1.59
N LEU A 47 11.57 -12.93 -2.45
CA LEU A 47 11.64 -12.66 -3.88
C LEU A 47 11.58 -11.15 -4.19
N ALA A 48 10.74 -10.40 -3.48
CA ALA A 48 10.68 -8.95 -3.63
C ALA A 48 11.99 -8.27 -3.19
N PHE A 49 12.65 -8.79 -2.15
CA PHE A 49 13.93 -8.29 -1.67
C PHE A 49 15.10 -8.59 -2.62
N GLN A 50 15.01 -9.67 -3.41
CA GLN A 50 16.02 -10.01 -4.42
C GLN A 50 16.00 -9.10 -5.65
N LEU A 51 14.96 -8.29 -5.85
CA LEU A 51 14.91 -7.35 -6.96
C LEU A 51 15.96 -6.24 -6.77
N PRO A 52 16.59 -5.78 -7.86
CA PRO A 52 17.64 -4.77 -7.77
C PRO A 52 17.09 -3.45 -7.23
N GLN A 53 17.86 -2.82 -6.36
CA GLN A 53 17.51 -1.54 -5.74
C GLN A 53 17.72 -0.40 -6.73
N ASN A 54 16.70 -0.14 -7.55
CA ASN A 54 16.66 1.00 -8.45
C ASN A 54 15.27 1.66 -8.41
N PRO A 55 15.14 2.92 -8.85
CA PRO A 55 13.88 3.66 -8.70
C PRO A 55 12.66 2.93 -9.28
N TYR A 56 12.83 2.26 -10.42
CA TYR A 56 11.74 1.50 -11.05
C TYR A 56 11.27 0.33 -10.19
N TRP A 57 12.18 -0.52 -9.71
CA TRP A 57 11.82 -1.67 -8.89
C TRP A 57 11.40 -1.27 -7.49
N ASN A 58 11.98 -0.23 -6.92
CA ASN A 58 11.58 0.27 -5.61
C ASN A 58 10.09 0.66 -5.60
N GLN A 59 9.60 1.30 -6.66
CA GLN A 59 8.18 1.64 -6.79
C GLN A 59 7.26 0.41 -6.84
N ARG A 60 7.73 -0.71 -7.41
CA ARG A 60 6.91 -1.92 -7.62
C ARG A 60 7.05 -2.96 -6.50
N ALA A 61 8.27 -3.19 -6.05
CA ALA A 61 8.65 -4.24 -5.11
C ALA A 61 8.49 -3.81 -3.66
N ASN A 62 8.73 -2.54 -3.31
CA ASN A 62 8.62 -2.09 -1.92
C ASN A 62 7.21 -2.26 -1.35
N PRO A 63 6.13 -1.86 -2.06
CA PRO A 63 4.77 -2.08 -1.55
C PRO A 63 4.50 -3.57 -1.28
N LEU A 64 4.93 -4.45 -2.19
CA LEU A 64 4.79 -5.90 -2.05
C LEU A 64 5.59 -6.44 -0.86
N TYR A 65 6.84 -6.02 -0.71
CA TYR A 65 7.73 -6.41 0.38
C TYR A 65 7.17 -5.99 1.75
N PHE A 66 6.74 -4.73 1.89
CA PHE A 66 6.19 -4.23 3.15
C PHE A 66 4.82 -4.86 3.47
N ALA A 67 3.97 -5.08 2.46
CA ALA A 67 2.71 -5.80 2.64
C ALA A 67 2.96 -7.24 3.12
N ALA A 68 3.91 -7.94 2.52
CA ALA A 68 4.28 -9.29 2.92
C ALA A 68 4.82 -9.32 4.36
N LYS A 69 5.71 -8.38 4.72
CA LYS A 69 6.20 -8.24 6.11
C LYS A 69 5.09 -8.00 7.12
N ARG A 70 4.11 -7.15 6.78
CA ARG A 70 2.95 -6.93 7.65
C ARG A 70 2.15 -8.20 7.86
N LYS A 71 1.93 -9.00 6.81
CA LYS A 71 1.21 -10.28 6.90
C LYS A 71 1.96 -11.32 7.73
N ILE A 72 3.28 -11.39 7.61
CA ILE A 72 4.12 -12.24 8.46
C ILE A 72 3.96 -11.82 9.94
N ALA A 73 4.10 -10.53 10.23
CA ALA A 73 3.95 -10.02 11.60
C ALA A 73 2.53 -10.25 12.17
N GLU A 74 1.50 -10.22 11.33
CA GLU A 74 0.12 -10.53 11.72
C GLU A 74 -0.06 -12.01 12.10
N LEU A 75 0.59 -12.93 11.38
CA LEU A 75 0.59 -14.37 11.70
C LEU A 75 1.41 -14.72 12.93
N GLU A 76 2.53 -14.03 13.15
CA GLU A 76 3.39 -14.20 14.31
C GLU A 76 2.85 -13.49 15.56
N ARG A 77 1.77 -12.70 15.41
CA ARG A 77 1.17 -12.00 16.55
C ARG A 77 0.58 -13.03 17.51
N PRO A 78 1.01 -13.07 18.77
CA PRO A 78 0.36 -13.93 19.76
C PRO A 78 -1.12 -13.54 19.85
N SER A 79 -1.99 -14.55 19.85
CA SER A 79 -3.42 -14.32 20.10
C SER A 79 -3.55 -13.56 21.42
N PRO A 80 -4.33 -12.47 21.48
CA PRO A 80 -4.60 -11.83 22.75
C PRO A 80 -5.18 -12.88 23.70
N PRO A 81 -4.84 -12.82 25.00
CA PRO A 81 -5.47 -13.67 25.99
C PRO A 81 -6.98 -13.47 25.92
N PRO A 82 -7.79 -14.52 26.16
CA PRO A 82 -9.24 -14.36 26.18
C PRO A 82 -9.58 -13.23 27.15
N THR A 83 -10.36 -12.25 26.67
CA THR A 83 -10.89 -11.19 27.53
C THR A 83 -11.63 -11.87 28.68
N PRO A 84 -11.36 -11.53 29.95
CA PRO A 84 -12.13 -12.09 31.04
C PRO A 84 -13.60 -11.73 30.83
N THR A 85 -14.42 -12.75 30.58
CA THR A 85 -15.87 -12.60 30.60
C THR A 85 -16.22 -12.04 31.97
N ALA A 86 -16.73 -10.81 32.02
CA ALA A 86 -17.26 -10.25 33.25
C ALA A 86 -18.37 -11.19 33.73
N SER A 87 -18.08 -11.99 34.76
CA SER A 87 -19.09 -12.75 35.47
C SER A 87 -20.05 -11.73 36.06
N GLU A 88 -21.30 -11.75 35.61
CA GLU A 88 -22.32 -10.84 36.12
C GLU A 88 -22.37 -10.97 37.65
N SER A 89 -21.98 -9.89 38.33
CA SER A 89 -22.10 -9.76 39.77
C SER A 89 -23.59 -9.90 40.12
N PRO A 90 -23.96 -10.64 41.19
CA PRO A 90 -25.36 -10.78 41.56
C PRO A 90 -26.00 -9.40 41.73
N LYS A 91 -27.08 -9.19 40.97
CA LYS A 91 -27.92 -7.99 40.97
C LYS A 91 -28.24 -7.59 42.42
N PRO A 92 -27.91 -6.37 42.88
CA PRO A 92 -28.33 -5.91 44.19
C PRO A 92 -29.87 -5.89 44.21
N THR A 93 -30.46 -6.65 45.13
CA THR A 93 -31.88 -6.58 45.45
C THR A 93 -32.13 -5.21 46.07
N LEU A 94 -32.65 -4.27 45.28
CA LEU A 94 -33.07 -2.96 45.77
C LEU A 94 -34.32 -3.14 46.62
N GLU A 95 -34.21 -2.73 47.88
CA GLU A 95 -35.30 -2.53 48.83
C GLU A 95 -36.32 -1.53 48.24
N PRO A 96 -37.65 -1.73 48.42
CA PRO A 96 -38.64 -0.84 47.82
C PRO A 96 -38.52 0.56 48.41
N THR A 97 -38.11 1.51 47.57
CA THR A 97 -38.07 2.95 47.86
C THR A 97 -39.51 3.49 47.94
N PRO A 98 -39.85 4.36 48.92
CA PRO A 98 -41.19 4.92 49.03
C PRO A 98 -41.58 5.76 47.81
N THR A 99 -42.83 5.59 47.39
CA THR A 99 -43.50 6.21 46.25
C THR A 99 -43.30 7.74 46.22
N PRO A 100 -42.76 8.32 45.13
CA PRO A 100 -42.70 9.76 45.00
C PRO A 100 -44.07 10.35 44.68
N THR A 101 -44.44 11.38 45.44
CA THR A 101 -45.56 12.28 45.21
C THR A 101 -45.38 12.99 43.85
N PRO A 102 -46.42 13.07 42.98
CA PRO A 102 -46.28 13.73 41.68
C PRO A 102 -46.13 15.24 41.90
N SER A 103 -45.01 15.79 41.43
CA SER A 103 -44.80 17.23 41.34
C SER A 103 -44.65 17.64 39.87
N SER A 104 -45.25 18.79 39.58
CA SER A 104 -45.69 19.30 38.29
C SER A 104 -44.67 19.27 37.16
N THR A 105 -45.20 18.89 35.99
CA THR A 105 -44.72 19.11 34.63
C THR A 105 -44.09 20.50 34.41
N PRO A 106 -42.88 20.55 33.84
CA PRO A 106 -42.47 21.65 32.98
C PRO A 106 -42.48 21.24 31.49
N THR A 107 -42.89 22.22 30.70
CA THR A 107 -43.09 22.30 29.25
C THR A 107 -41.89 21.84 28.40
N PRO A 108 -42.10 21.13 27.27
CA PRO A 108 -41.04 20.81 26.33
C PRO A 108 -40.60 22.06 25.55
N VAL A 109 -39.28 22.32 25.51
CA VAL A 109 -38.64 23.23 24.57
C VAL A 109 -38.07 22.40 23.41
N GLU A 110 -38.29 22.90 22.20
CA GLU A 110 -37.99 22.28 20.90
C GLU A 110 -36.52 21.86 20.69
N PRO A 111 -36.28 20.92 19.75
CA PRO A 111 -34.95 20.46 19.39
C PRO A 111 -34.23 21.43 18.44
N ASP A 112 -33.00 21.81 18.78
CA ASP A 112 -32.10 22.44 17.82
C ASP A 112 -31.60 21.41 16.79
N GLU A 113 -31.71 21.83 15.53
CA GLU A 113 -31.42 21.13 14.29
C GLU A 113 -29.91 20.86 14.11
N PRO A 114 -29.46 19.66 13.72
CA PRO A 114 -28.06 19.44 13.39
C PRO A 114 -27.74 20.11 12.05
N THR A 115 -26.97 21.20 12.10
CA THR A 115 -26.38 21.84 10.93
C THR A 115 -25.37 20.88 10.28
N LEU A 116 -25.67 20.39 9.07
CA LEU A 116 -24.74 19.61 8.27
C LEU A 116 -23.73 20.55 7.60
N GLU A 117 -22.46 20.46 7.98
CA GLU A 117 -21.37 21.15 7.28
C GLU A 117 -21.23 20.63 5.83
N PRO A 118 -20.92 21.52 4.86
CA PRO A 118 -20.73 21.14 3.47
C PRO A 118 -19.42 20.38 3.24
N SER A 119 -19.50 19.37 2.39
CA SER A 119 -18.40 18.52 1.92
C SER A 119 -17.31 19.33 1.19
N PRO A 120 -16.01 19.08 1.42
CA PRO A 120 -14.94 19.79 0.72
C PRO A 120 -14.88 19.45 -0.76
N ALA A 121 -14.61 20.46 -1.59
CA ALA A 121 -14.50 20.34 -3.04
C ALA A 121 -13.30 19.48 -3.47
N PRO A 122 -13.41 18.72 -4.58
CA PRO A 122 -12.31 17.89 -5.08
C PRO A 122 -11.17 18.76 -5.63
N THR A 123 -9.95 18.46 -5.20
CA THR A 123 -8.70 19.07 -5.66
C THR A 123 -8.44 18.74 -7.14
N PRO A 124 -8.06 19.70 -8.00
CA PRO A 124 -7.78 19.44 -9.41
C PRO A 124 -6.52 18.56 -9.59
N LEU A 125 -6.60 17.61 -10.53
CA LEU A 125 -5.50 16.75 -10.93
C LEU A 125 -4.36 17.56 -11.58
N PRO A 126 -3.08 17.22 -11.33
CA PRO A 126 -1.96 17.86 -12.00
C PRO A 126 -1.92 17.51 -13.50
N SER A 127 -1.57 18.50 -14.32
CA SER A 127 -1.40 18.33 -15.77
C SER A 127 -0.18 17.46 -16.11
N PRO A 128 -0.22 16.67 -17.19
CA PRO A 128 0.91 15.85 -17.61
C PRO A 128 2.09 16.71 -18.08
N VAL A 129 3.29 16.38 -17.59
CA VAL A 129 4.55 17.00 -18.01
C VAL A 129 4.93 16.46 -19.38
N LEU A 130 5.02 17.35 -20.38
CA LEU A 130 5.55 17.02 -21.70
C LEU A 130 7.08 16.87 -21.61
N ILE A 131 7.56 15.64 -21.76
CA ILE A 131 9.00 15.37 -21.89
C ILE A 131 9.48 15.79 -23.28
N PRO A 132 10.57 16.57 -23.39
CA PRO A 132 11.13 16.96 -24.69
C PRO A 132 11.72 15.75 -25.41
N VAL A 133 11.37 15.59 -26.69
CA VAL A 133 12.02 14.64 -27.60
C VAL A 133 13.44 15.14 -27.90
N PRO A 134 14.48 14.29 -27.80
CA PRO A 134 15.83 14.68 -28.17
C PRO A 134 15.94 14.92 -29.68
N THR A 135 16.41 16.10 -30.05
CA THR A 135 16.73 16.48 -31.44
C THR A 135 17.96 15.70 -31.92
N PRO A 136 17.93 15.02 -33.08
CA PRO A 136 19.11 14.38 -33.63
C PRO A 136 20.13 15.46 -34.08
N THR A 137 21.34 15.40 -33.55
CA THR A 137 22.46 16.27 -33.95
C THR A 137 22.97 15.88 -35.34
N PRO A 138 22.98 16.77 -36.34
CA PRO A 138 23.65 16.49 -37.60
C PRO A 138 25.17 16.60 -37.40
N SER A 139 25.89 15.49 -37.58
CA SER A 139 27.36 15.48 -37.61
C SER A 139 27.85 16.02 -38.96
N SER A 140 28.44 17.21 -38.94
CA SER A 140 29.20 17.76 -40.08
C SER A 140 30.46 16.93 -40.35
N PRO A 141 30.84 16.75 -41.63
CA PRO A 141 32.11 16.11 -41.98
C PRO A 141 33.26 17.13 -42.02
N ASN A 142 34.41 16.76 -41.45
CA ASN A 142 35.74 17.14 -41.96
C ASN A 142 36.74 16.05 -41.58
#